data_AF-A0A2S8BEQ5-F1
#
_entry.id   AF-A0A2S8BEQ5-F1
#
_cell.length_a   1.000
_cell.length_b   1.000
_cell.length_c   1.000
_cell.angle_alpha   90.00
_cell.angle_beta   90.00
_cell.angle_gamma   90.00
#
_symmetry.space_group_name_H-M   'P 1'
#
loop_
_entity.id
_entity.type
_entity.pdbx_description
1 polymer ?
#
loop_
_entity_poly.entity_id
_entity_poly.type
_entity_poly.pdbx_seq_one_letter_code
_entity_poly.pdbx_strand_id
1 'polypeptide(L)'
;MNTQTAKLASVLLQYPTASLFDGLDDLDAYAANTAPKSARESFGRFLGWLRATPPEQVAQHYVDTFDLRRRCALYLTYYRYGDTRKRGMAMVVIKTAYRDAGFVPSEDELPDYLPMVLDFAALCPRGQRC
;
A
#
# COMPACT_ATOMS: atom_id res chain seq x y z
N MET A 1 -0.20 6.56 12.95
CA MET A 1 0.19 6.55 11.55
C MET A 1 -0.09 7.95 11.06
N ASN A 2 0.97 8.69 10.80
CA ASN A 2 0.90 9.95 10.08
C ASN A 2 0.35 9.65 8.66
N THR A 3 -0.47 10.52 8.09
CA THR A 3 -1.04 10.33 6.74
C THR A 3 0.04 10.14 5.70
N GLN A 4 1.17 10.85 5.83
CA GLN A 4 2.36 10.68 5.00
C GLN A 4 2.94 9.26 5.05
N THR A 5 3.00 8.65 6.23
CA THR A 5 3.51 7.28 6.39
C THR A 5 2.61 6.28 5.66
N ALA A 6 1.29 6.46 5.72
CA ALA A 6 0.35 5.62 5.00
C ALA A 6 0.47 5.81 3.48
N LYS A 7 0.61 7.07 3.02
CA LYS A 7 0.78 7.36 1.60
C LYS A 7 2.06 6.76 1.03
N LEU A 8 3.19 6.92 1.72
CA LEU A 8 4.45 6.35 1.25
C LEU A 8 4.40 4.82 1.21
N ALA A 9 3.83 4.19 2.25
CA ALA A 9 3.63 2.74 2.25
C ALA A 9 2.71 2.29 1.10
N SER A 10 1.65 3.04 0.78
CA SER A 10 0.78 2.76 -0.37
C SER A 10 1.57 2.73 -1.68
N VAL A 11 2.46 3.69 -1.90
CA VAL A 11 3.30 3.73 -3.12
C VAL A 11 4.29 2.58 -3.17
N LEU A 12 5.02 2.33 -2.07
CA LEU A 12 6.09 1.32 -2.03
C LEU A 12 5.59 -0.13 -2.05
N LEU A 13 4.30 -0.36 -1.79
CA LEU A 13 3.65 -1.67 -1.86
C LEU A 13 3.00 -1.95 -3.21
N GLN A 14 2.96 -0.99 -4.14
CA GLN A 14 2.53 -1.23 -5.51
C GLN A 14 3.63 -1.98 -6.28
N TYR A 15 3.23 -2.61 -7.38
CA TYR A 15 4.16 -3.31 -8.25
C TYR A 15 5.26 -2.34 -8.74
N PRO A 16 6.55 -2.71 -8.66
CA PRO A 16 7.65 -1.84 -9.02
C PRO A 16 7.67 -1.60 -10.53
N THR A 17 7.33 -0.38 -10.94
CA THR A 17 7.39 0.07 -12.34
C THR A 17 8.62 0.96 -12.57
N ALA A 18 8.99 1.24 -13.83
CA ALA A 18 10.09 2.17 -14.14
C ALA A 18 9.94 3.52 -13.43
N SER A 19 8.72 4.06 -13.36
CA SER A 19 8.42 5.32 -12.69
C SER A 19 8.75 5.32 -11.19
N LEU A 20 8.73 4.16 -10.52
CA LEU A 20 9.17 4.04 -9.13
C LEU A 20 10.67 4.35 -9.01
N PHE A 21 11.48 3.83 -9.94
CA PHE A 21 12.93 4.02 -9.94
C PHE A 21 13.33 5.43 -10.36
N ASP A 22 12.61 6.00 -11.33
CA ASP A 22 12.83 7.39 -11.77
C ASP A 22 12.53 8.40 -10.65
N GLY A 23 11.60 8.07 -9.74
CA GLY A 23 11.16 8.93 -8.64
C GLY A 23 11.85 8.70 -7.29
N LEU A 24 12.95 7.94 -7.22
CA LEU A 24 13.55 7.56 -5.92
C LEU A 24 14.01 8.76 -5.08
N ASP A 25 14.50 9.82 -5.70
CA ASP A 25 14.94 11.04 -5.00
C ASP A 25 13.76 11.76 -4.32
N ASP A 26 12.62 11.84 -5.01
CA ASP A 26 11.38 12.40 -4.45
C ASP A 26 10.85 11.54 -3.30
N LEU A 27 10.96 10.21 -3.44
CA LEU A 27 10.54 9.27 -2.39
C LEU A 27 11.41 9.37 -1.14
N ASP A 28 12.72 9.60 -1.27
CA ASP A 28 13.61 9.84 -0.13
C ASP A 28 13.28 11.15 0.57
N ALA A 29 13.05 12.23 -0.19
CA ALA A 29 12.61 13.50 0.36
C ALA A 29 11.25 13.39 1.08
N TYR A 30 10.32 12.62 0.51
CA TYR A 30 9.04 12.32 1.14
C TYR A 30 9.21 11.49 2.42
N ALA A 31 10.08 10.46 2.39
CA ALA A 31 10.37 9.59 3.51
C ALA A 31 10.93 10.37 4.72
N ALA A 32 11.78 11.38 4.48
CA ALA A 32 12.36 12.22 5.52
C ALA A 32 11.30 12.92 6.40
N ASN A 33 10.11 13.16 5.86
CA ASN A 33 8.99 13.80 6.56
C ASN A 33 8.08 12.80 7.30
N THR A 34 8.25 11.49 7.08
CA THR A 34 7.39 10.47 7.71
C THR A 34 7.65 10.32 9.21
N ALA A 35 6.63 9.84 9.93
CA ALA A 35 6.69 9.58 11.37
C ALA A 35 5.92 8.30 11.75
N PRO A 36 6.32 7.58 12.79
CA PRO A 36 7.42 7.84 13.73
C PRO A 36 8.82 7.60 13.12
N LYS A 37 9.89 7.96 13.84
CA LYS A 37 11.29 7.78 13.41
C LYS A 37 11.60 6.35 12.96
N SER A 38 11.06 5.34 13.63
CA SER A 38 11.24 3.94 13.26
C SER A 38 10.66 3.59 11.88
N ALA A 39 9.53 4.20 11.50
CA ALA A 39 8.95 4.04 10.17
C ALA A 39 9.85 4.69 9.11
N ARG A 40 10.32 5.92 9.38
CA ARG A 40 11.27 6.65 8.53
C ARG A 40 12.55 5.86 8.27
N GLU A 41 13.16 5.31 9.32
CA GLU A 41 14.37 4.48 9.19
C GLU A 41 14.09 3.20 8.38
N SER A 42 12.90 2.62 8.51
CA SER A 42 12.52 1.44 7.74
C SER A 42 12.33 1.76 6.26
N PHE A 43 11.72 2.90 5.93
CA PHE A 43 11.62 3.39 4.56
C PHE A 43 13.00 3.69 3.97
N GLY A 44 13.88 4.38 4.71
CA GLY A 44 15.23 4.67 4.24
C GLY A 44 16.03 3.40 3.92
N ARG A 45 15.92 2.35 4.74
CA ARG A 45 16.55 1.04 4.42
C ARG A 45 15.97 0.42 3.15
N PHE A 46 14.66 0.48 2.96
CA PHE A 46 14.01 -0.07 1.78
C PHE A 46 14.34 0.71 0.49
N LEU A 47 14.33 2.04 0.54
CA LEU A 47 14.72 2.90 -0.59
C LEU A 47 16.20 2.70 -0.94
N GLY A 48 17.07 2.55 0.06
CA GLY A 48 18.47 2.17 -0.16
C GLY A 48 18.62 0.81 -0.84
N TRP A 49 17.81 -0.17 -0.46
CA TRP A 49 17.78 -1.48 -1.14
C TRP A 49 17.26 -1.38 -2.58
N LEU A 50 16.22 -0.58 -2.85
CA LEU A 50 15.70 -0.34 -4.20
C LEU A 50 16.77 0.27 -5.12
N ARG A 51 17.56 1.22 -4.63
CA ARG A 51 18.67 1.83 -5.40
C ARG A 51 19.79 0.84 -5.73
N ALA A 52 20.06 -0.09 -4.82
CA ALA A 52 21.15 -1.05 -4.96
C ALA A 52 20.78 -2.32 -5.72
N THR A 53 19.48 -2.52 -6.03
CA THR A 53 18.97 -3.76 -6.61
C THR A 53 18.45 -3.52 -8.02
N PRO A 54 18.84 -4.33 -9.01
CA PRO A 54 18.33 -4.21 -10.38
C PRO A 54 16.80 -4.33 -10.44
N PRO A 55 16.09 -3.53 -11.27
CA PRO A 55 14.64 -3.50 -11.33
C PRO A 55 13.98 -4.87 -11.53
N GLU A 56 14.58 -5.73 -12.34
CA GLU A 56 14.08 -7.09 -12.59
C GLU A 56 14.12 -7.97 -11.33
N GLN A 57 15.14 -7.80 -10.48
CA GLN A 57 15.25 -8.53 -9.21
C GLN A 57 14.27 -7.99 -8.19
N VAL A 58 14.01 -6.67 -8.19
CA VAL A 58 12.97 -6.06 -7.35
C VAL A 58 11.59 -6.59 -7.75
N ALA A 59 11.29 -6.64 -9.04
CA ALA A 59 10.04 -7.20 -9.57
C ALA A 59 9.87 -8.68 -9.20
N GLN A 60 10.94 -9.48 -9.34
CA GLN A 60 10.92 -10.88 -8.93
C GLN A 60 10.66 -11.01 -7.41
N HIS A 61 11.35 -10.21 -6.59
CA HIS A 61 11.17 -10.20 -5.16
C HIS A 61 9.74 -9.83 -4.75
N TYR A 62 9.12 -8.87 -5.46
CA TYR A 62 7.73 -8.50 -5.27
C TYR A 62 6.80 -9.70 -5.50
N VAL A 63 6.92 -10.36 -6.66
CA VAL A 63 6.10 -11.54 -7.01
C VAL A 63 6.30 -12.68 -6.00
N ASP A 64 7.55 -12.97 -5.63
CA ASP A 64 7.90 -14.02 -4.65
C ASP A 64 7.33 -13.74 -3.25
N THR A 65 7.11 -12.47 -2.94
CA THR A 65 6.65 -12.02 -1.63
C THR A 65 5.13 -11.93 -1.60
N PHE A 66 4.51 -11.21 -2.53
CA PHE A 66 3.10 -10.82 -2.47
C PHE A 66 2.19 -11.75 -3.30
N ASP A 67 2.65 -12.24 -4.45
CA ASP A 67 1.79 -12.99 -5.38
C ASP A 67 1.86 -14.50 -5.15
N LEU A 68 3.07 -15.03 -4.91
CA LEU A 68 3.27 -16.47 -4.74
C LEU A 68 2.92 -16.98 -3.33
N ARG A 69 2.88 -16.09 -2.32
CA ARG A 69 2.59 -16.48 -0.93
C ARG A 69 1.25 -15.96 -0.47
N ARG A 70 0.27 -16.87 -0.33
CA ARG A 70 -1.08 -16.57 0.20
C ARG A 70 -1.10 -15.86 1.57
N ARG A 71 -0.05 -16.01 2.39
CA ARG A 71 0.06 -15.35 3.71
C ARG A 71 0.47 -13.87 3.63
N CYS A 72 1.05 -13.46 2.50
CA CYS A 72 1.57 -12.12 2.28
C CYS A 72 0.77 -11.36 1.21
N ALA A 73 -0.25 -12.00 0.60
CA ALA A 73 -1.13 -11.35 -0.37
C ALA A 73 -1.67 -10.03 0.18
N LEU A 74 -1.63 -8.99 -0.67
CA LEU A 74 -2.01 -7.63 -0.32
C LEU A 74 -3.53 -7.42 -0.19
N TYR A 75 -4.32 -8.49 -0.16
CA TYR A 75 -5.79 -8.45 -0.08
C TYR A 75 -6.26 -8.73 1.35
N LEU A 76 -6.69 -7.68 2.06
CA LEU A 76 -7.00 -7.74 3.49
C LEU A 76 -8.11 -8.73 3.84
N THR A 77 -9.16 -8.80 3.02
CA THR A 77 -10.32 -9.66 3.31
C THR A 77 -10.05 -11.11 2.98
N TYR A 78 -9.13 -11.37 2.05
CA TYR A 78 -8.72 -12.71 1.66
C TYR A 78 -8.07 -13.47 2.83
N TYR A 79 -7.19 -12.80 3.59
CA TYR A 79 -6.57 -13.42 4.77
C TYR A 79 -7.62 -13.80 5.84
N ARG A 80 -8.65 -12.96 6.02
CA ARG A 80 -9.64 -13.13 7.09
C ARG A 80 -10.75 -14.14 6.74
N TYR A 81 -11.16 -14.19 5.48
CA TYR A 81 -12.36 -14.91 5.04
C TYR A 81 -12.13 -15.90 3.91
N GLY A 82 -10.95 -15.94 3.27
CA GLY A 82 -10.71 -16.73 2.07
C GLY A 82 -11.74 -16.43 0.98
N ASP A 83 -12.11 -17.43 0.18
CA ASP A 83 -13.11 -17.27 -0.87
C ASP A 83 -14.53 -17.65 -0.41
N THR A 84 -14.98 -17.01 0.67
CA THR A 84 -16.30 -17.28 1.25
C THR A 84 -17.26 -16.13 1.01
N ARG A 85 -18.57 -16.39 1.14
CA ARG A 85 -19.62 -15.34 1.10
C ARG A 85 -19.35 -14.16 2.04
N LYS A 86 -18.61 -14.39 3.14
CA LYS A 86 -18.21 -13.35 4.10
C LYS A 86 -17.21 -12.35 3.49
N ARG A 87 -16.38 -12.77 2.53
CA ARG A 87 -15.48 -11.88 1.77
C ARG A 87 -16.27 -10.87 0.97
N GLY A 88 -17.29 -11.32 0.24
CA GLY A 88 -18.16 -10.42 -0.53
C GLY A 88 -18.82 -9.34 0.33
N MET A 89 -19.30 -9.71 1.53
CA MET A 89 -19.86 -8.73 2.48
C MET A 89 -18.80 -7.73 2.99
N ALA A 90 -17.58 -8.18 3.29
CA ALA A 90 -16.51 -7.29 3.71
C ALA A 90 -16.11 -6.29 2.61
N MET A 91 -16.08 -6.74 1.34
CA MET A 91 -15.83 -5.85 0.20
C MET A 91 -16.92 -4.78 0.04
N VAL A 92 -18.18 -5.12 0.28
CA VAL A 92 -19.29 -4.13 0.27
C VAL A 92 -19.07 -3.06 1.35
N VAL A 93 -18.69 -3.47 2.57
CA VAL A 93 -18.41 -2.52 3.66
C VAL A 93 -17.29 -1.54 3.29
N ILE A 94 -16.20 -2.04 2.68
CA ILE A 94 -15.09 -1.17 2.25
C ILE A 94 -15.52 -0.22 1.14
N LYS A 95 -16.25 -0.71 0.12
CA LYS A 95 -16.79 0.14 -0.96
C LYS A 95 -17.73 1.22 -0.45
N THR A 96 -18.55 0.92 0.55
CA THR A 96 -19.41 1.92 1.19
C THR A 96 -18.58 2.98 1.91
N ALA A 97 -17.58 2.58 2.70
CA ALA A 97 -16.69 3.53 3.38
C ALA A 97 -15.97 4.48 2.40
N TYR A 98 -15.51 3.96 1.26
CA TYR A 98 -14.91 4.82 0.21
C TYR A 98 -15.92 5.81 -0.36
N ARG A 99 -17.14 5.35 -0.67
CA ARG A 99 -18.19 6.20 -1.22
C ARG A 99 -18.62 7.30 -0.25
N ASP A 100 -18.79 6.96 1.03
CA ASP A 100 -19.20 7.91 2.07
C ASP A 100 -18.17 9.04 2.22
N ALA A 101 -16.90 8.71 2.05
CA ALA A 101 -15.79 9.64 2.05
C ALA A 101 -15.56 10.38 0.71
N GLY A 102 -16.36 10.10 -0.33
CA GLY A 102 -16.18 10.64 -1.67
C GLY A 102 -14.95 10.11 -2.43
N PHE A 103 -14.32 9.04 -1.94
CA PHE A 103 -13.19 8.39 -2.61
C PHE A 103 -13.67 7.49 -3.74
N VAL A 104 -13.12 7.69 -4.94
CA VAL A 104 -13.40 6.85 -6.12
C VAL A 104 -12.26 5.85 -6.28
N PRO A 105 -12.43 4.58 -5.86
CA PRO A 105 -11.41 3.56 -6.06
C PRO A 105 -11.23 3.25 -7.55
N SER A 106 -10.03 2.83 -7.94
CA SER A 106 -9.82 2.26 -9.28
C SER A 106 -10.69 1.02 -9.48
N GLU A 107 -11.26 0.86 -10.67
CA GLU A 107 -12.07 -0.32 -11.01
C GLU A 107 -11.21 -1.54 -11.34
N ASP A 108 -9.92 -1.33 -11.61
CA ASP A 108 -8.98 -2.39 -12.00
C ASP A 108 -8.54 -3.27 -10.82
N GLU A 109 -8.69 -2.76 -9.58
CA GLU A 109 -8.23 -3.41 -8.37
C GLU A 109 -9.37 -3.65 -7.37
N LEU A 110 -9.23 -4.70 -6.56
CA LEU A 110 -10.23 -4.98 -5.52
C LEU A 110 -10.18 -3.92 -4.42
N PRO A 111 -11.33 -3.55 -3.84
CA PRO A 111 -11.39 -2.50 -2.80
C PRO A 111 -10.61 -2.85 -1.53
N ASP A 112 -10.28 -4.12 -1.31
CA ASP A 112 -9.50 -4.57 -0.15
C ASP A 112 -7.99 -4.67 -0.43
N TYR A 113 -7.54 -4.18 -1.58
CA TYR A 113 -6.13 -4.05 -1.91
C TYR A 113 -5.44 -3.07 -0.94
N LEU A 114 -4.43 -3.56 -0.22
CA LEU A 114 -3.80 -2.85 0.88
C LEU A 114 -3.24 -1.47 0.46
N PRO A 115 -2.55 -1.31 -0.68
CA PRO A 115 -2.16 0.02 -1.17
C PRO A 115 -3.33 0.99 -1.33
N MET A 116 -4.47 0.53 -1.85
CA MET A 116 -5.68 1.36 -1.98
C MET A 116 -6.24 1.77 -0.62
N VAL A 117 -6.28 0.83 0.33
CA VAL A 117 -6.72 1.10 1.71
C VAL A 117 -5.78 2.08 2.42
N LEU A 118 -4.47 1.98 2.20
CA LEU A 118 -3.48 2.90 2.75
C LEU A 118 -3.58 4.28 2.12
N ASP A 119 -3.88 4.37 0.83
CA ASP A 119 -4.10 5.64 0.14
C ASP A 119 -5.34 6.34 0.71
N PHE A 120 -6.43 5.58 0.84
CA PHE A 120 -7.63 6.05 1.51
C PHE A 120 -7.35 6.52 2.96
N ALA A 121 -6.58 5.75 3.72
CA ALA A 121 -6.19 6.13 5.08
C ALA A 121 -5.29 7.38 5.14
N ALA A 122 -4.57 7.70 4.05
CA ALA A 122 -3.78 8.92 3.96
C ALA A 122 -4.65 10.17 3.73
N LEU A 123 -5.85 10.02 3.18
CA LEU A 123 -6.79 11.12 2.97
C LEU A 123 -7.43 11.61 4.27
N CYS A 124 -7.40 10.81 5.33
CA CYS A 124 -8.09 11.13 6.58
C CYS A 124 -7.16 11.18 7.79
N PRO A 125 -7.13 12.30 8.51
CA PRO A 125 -6.46 12.39 9.80
C PRO A 125 -7.02 11.38 10.81
N ARG A 126 -6.15 10.89 11.69
CA ARG A 126 -6.53 9.96 12.76
C ARG A 126 -7.71 10.51 13.58
N GLY A 127 -8.74 9.70 13.77
CA GLY A 127 -9.89 10.00 14.64
C GLY A 127 -10.97 10.86 14.00
N GLN A 128 -10.83 11.22 12.73
CA GLN A 128 -11.89 11.85 11.95
C GLN A 128 -12.59 10.83 11.09
N ARG A 129 -13.92 10.99 10.94
CA ARG A 129 -14.67 10.30 9.90
C ARG A 129 -14.35 10.99 8.58
N CYS A 130 -13.73 10.25 7.68
CA CYS A 130 -14.21 10.22 6.32
C CYS A 130 -15.58 9.51 6.33
#